data_AF-A0A0G0S6A9-F1
#
_entry.id   AF-A0A0G0S6A9-F1
#
_cell.length_a   1.000
_cell.length_b   1.000
_cell.length_c   1.000
_cell.angle_alpha   90.00
_cell.angle_beta   90.00
_cell.angle_gamma   90.00
#
_symmetry.space_group_name_H-M   'P 1'
#
loop_
_entity.id
_entity.type
_entity.pdbx_description
1 polymer ?
#
loop_
_entity_poly.entity_id
_entity_poly.type
_entity_poly.pdbx_seq_one_letter_code
_entity_poly.pdbx_strand_id
1 'polypeptide(L)'
;MNTQDENNKQDQSAWKKYFSGKNFLINGLIAIIPASLVVGILRELGFRGALVTMGILFGFVYLAGLVREKISGKKQEKSTPKVIEKSVENQSVITNNNKNKSSKKKWIWAGIILIALVVIIALASSSPSENEQDISLLKTDKSSDYSEQVGNLYRNTKYHFRIKFPEGWKVGVGDGIHIVQKASFENSTISVIVQQLDLGGEVGFSSIKDAGTSKEFIDTVLEGATEKFSDVKIINHGETKIDNEPAYWVEYSASSQVLDYKLKMTNLIYYIAKGDTMYSISAGTATDDYSKIKPLFLQSVSTFVLENY
;
A
#
# COMPACT_ATOMS: atom_id res chain seq x y z
N MET A 1 31.88 14.07 42.09
CA MET A 1 30.62 14.72 41.66
C MET A 1 30.67 14.85 40.15
N ASN A 2 29.74 14.20 39.45
CA ASN A 2 29.84 13.90 38.02
C ASN A 2 29.10 14.96 37.20
N THR A 3 29.82 15.84 36.51
CA THR A 3 29.28 16.99 35.75
C THR A 3 28.48 16.61 34.50
N GLN A 4 28.47 15.33 34.10
CA GLN A 4 27.70 14.85 32.95
C GLN A 4 26.18 14.75 33.21
N ASP A 5 25.75 14.49 34.45
CA ASP A 5 24.32 14.31 34.75
C ASP A 5 23.54 15.62 34.85
N GLU A 6 24.20 16.74 35.17
CA GLU A 6 23.55 18.05 35.25
C GLU A 6 23.25 18.65 33.87
N ASN A 7 24.15 18.46 32.90
CA ASN A 7 23.92 18.91 31.52
C ASN A 7 22.73 18.20 30.86
N ASN A 8 22.53 16.91 31.17
CA ASN A 8 21.45 16.12 30.56
C ASN A 8 20.04 16.53 31.08
N LYS A 9 19.95 16.99 32.34
CA LYS A 9 18.69 17.52 32.90
C LYS A 9 18.33 18.90 32.37
N GLN A 10 19.33 19.74 32.05
CA GLN A 10 19.09 21.08 31.53
C GLN A 10 18.54 21.04 30.09
N ASP A 11 18.98 20.08 29.27
CA ASP A 11 18.46 19.90 27.90
C ASP A 11 17.01 19.39 27.86
N GLN A 12 16.61 18.48 28.76
CA GLN A 12 15.23 17.99 28.80
C GLN A 12 14.21 19.09 29.18
N SER A 13 14.63 20.06 30.00
CA SER A 13 13.82 21.24 30.39
C SER A 13 13.56 22.16 29.21
N ALA A 14 14.58 22.40 28.38
CA ALA A 14 14.45 23.21 27.18
C ALA A 14 13.43 22.61 26.20
N TRP A 15 13.52 21.30 25.95
CA TRP A 15 12.60 20.58 25.06
C TRP A 15 11.13 20.70 25.48
N LYS A 16 10.81 20.52 26.77
CA LYS A 16 9.42 20.68 27.26
C LYS A 16 8.84 22.06 27.02
N LYS A 17 9.67 23.11 27.04
CA LYS A 17 9.23 24.49 26.77
C LYS A 17 8.89 24.71 25.29
N TYR A 18 9.65 24.09 24.39
CA TYR A 18 9.43 24.17 22.94
C TYR A 18 8.19 23.39 22.47
N PHE A 19 7.87 22.27 23.14
CA PHE A 19 6.70 21.44 22.83
C PHE A 19 5.49 21.71 23.72
N SER A 20 5.52 22.78 24.52
CA SER A 20 4.30 23.24 25.21
C SER A 20 3.25 23.62 24.17
N GLY A 21 2.00 23.15 24.36
CA GLY A 21 1.01 23.03 23.29
C GLY A 21 0.74 24.29 22.45
N LYS A 22 0.93 25.49 23.01
CA LYS A 22 0.81 26.77 22.27
C LYS A 22 2.00 27.03 21.33
N ASN A 23 3.23 26.72 21.76
CA ASN A 23 4.43 26.90 20.94
C ASN A 23 4.50 25.86 19.82
N PHE A 24 4.01 24.64 20.07
CA PHE A 24 3.91 23.61 19.05
C PHE A 24 2.94 24.03 17.92
N LEU A 25 1.78 24.58 18.27
CA LEU A 25 0.80 25.08 17.28
C LEU A 25 1.36 26.25 16.44
N ILE A 26 2.02 27.21 17.08
CA ILE A 26 2.58 28.38 16.37
C ILE A 26 3.72 27.95 15.45
N ASN A 27 4.64 27.11 15.94
CA ASN A 27 5.74 26.61 15.11
C ASN A 27 5.22 25.68 14.00
N GLY A 28 4.17 24.90 14.26
CA GLY A 28 3.50 24.07 13.27
C GLY A 28 2.86 24.92 12.16
N LEU A 29 2.12 25.97 12.52
CA LEU A 29 1.50 26.89 11.54
C LEU A 29 2.54 27.61 10.68
N ILE A 30 3.65 28.06 11.29
CA ILE A 30 4.75 28.72 10.57
C ILE A 30 5.42 27.74 9.58
N ALA A 31 5.46 26.44 9.89
CA ALA A 31 6.01 25.43 9.00
C ALA A 31 5.02 24.97 7.91
N ILE A 32 3.71 24.92 8.21
CA ILE A 32 2.68 24.39 7.31
C ILE A 32 2.36 25.36 6.17
N ILE A 33 2.34 26.68 6.42
CA ILE A 33 1.97 27.67 5.40
C ILE A 33 2.97 27.70 4.21
N PRO A 34 4.30 27.67 4.42
CA PRO A 34 5.25 27.54 3.32
C PRO A 34 5.19 26.15 2.65
N ALA A 35 4.96 25.09 3.44
CA ALA A 35 4.91 23.72 2.93
C ALA A 35 3.70 23.50 2.00
N SER A 36 2.54 24.07 2.31
CA SER A 36 1.34 23.95 1.45
C SER A 36 1.51 24.70 0.12
N LEU A 37 2.17 25.86 0.14
CA LEU A 37 2.49 26.62 -1.07
C LEU A 37 3.50 25.88 -1.96
N VAL A 38 4.48 25.22 -1.34
CA VAL A 38 5.44 24.31 -1.99
C VAL A 38 4.73 23.12 -2.65
N VAL A 39 3.79 22.47 -1.96
CA VAL A 39 3.03 21.32 -2.51
C VAL A 39 2.16 21.74 -3.72
N GLY A 40 1.59 22.95 -3.69
CA GLY A 40 0.87 23.50 -4.85
C GLY A 40 1.76 23.65 -6.08
N ILE A 41 2.96 24.21 -5.90
CA ILE A 41 3.94 24.40 -6.97
C ILE A 41 4.48 23.06 -7.49
N LEU A 42 4.68 22.08 -6.61
CA LEU A 42 5.13 20.72 -6.97
C LEU A 42 4.13 19.98 -7.85
N ARG A 43 2.82 20.25 -7.67
CA ARG A 43 1.76 19.64 -8.48
C ARG A 43 1.78 20.11 -9.93
N GLU A 44 2.26 21.33 -10.20
CA GLU A 44 2.32 21.90 -11.55
C GLU A 44 3.64 21.60 -12.30
N LEU A 45 4.77 21.44 -11.59
CA LEU A 45 6.09 21.33 -12.22
C LEU A 45 6.58 19.89 -12.45
N GLY A 46 5.85 18.88 -11.97
CA GLY A 46 6.23 17.47 -12.08
C GLY A 46 7.54 17.12 -11.36
N PHE A 47 8.06 15.92 -11.61
CA PHE A 47 9.17 15.31 -10.85
C PHE A 47 10.46 16.16 -10.79
N ARG A 48 10.72 17.00 -11.80
CA ARG A 48 11.90 17.90 -11.82
C ARG A 48 11.77 19.08 -10.86
N GLY A 49 10.55 19.48 -10.49
CA GLY A 49 10.32 20.51 -9.48
C GLY A 49 10.74 20.08 -8.07
N ALA A 50 10.58 18.79 -7.75
CA ALA A 50 10.84 18.25 -6.41
C ALA A 50 12.26 18.51 -5.88
N LEU A 51 13.27 18.36 -6.74
CA LEU A 51 14.68 18.58 -6.36
C LEU A 51 14.98 20.05 -6.07
N VAL A 52 14.44 20.98 -6.88
CA VAL A 52 14.64 22.42 -6.68
C VAL A 52 13.93 22.86 -5.39
N THR A 53 12.73 22.34 -5.13
CA THR A 53 11.97 22.72 -3.94
C THR A 53 12.55 22.15 -2.65
N MET A 54 13.12 20.93 -2.70
CA MET A 54 13.94 20.38 -1.60
C MET A 54 15.13 21.30 -1.27
N GLY A 55 15.84 21.79 -2.30
CA GLY A 55 16.95 22.73 -2.11
C GLY A 55 16.51 24.05 -1.45
N ILE A 56 15.36 24.59 -1.84
CA ILE A 56 14.79 25.81 -1.25
C ILE A 56 14.38 25.58 0.21
N LEU A 57 13.71 24.46 0.52
CA LEU A 57 13.31 24.11 1.89
C LEU A 57 14.53 23.94 2.81
N PHE A 58 15.57 23.23 2.36
CA PHE A 58 16.83 23.12 3.10
C PHE A 58 17.49 24.48 3.32
N GLY A 59 17.46 25.37 2.33
CA GLY A 59 17.93 26.75 2.46
C GLY A 59 17.18 27.54 3.54
N PHE A 60 15.86 27.42 3.61
CA PHE A 60 15.04 28.08 4.64
C PHE A 60 15.32 27.52 6.05
N VAL A 61 15.42 26.19 6.19
CA VAL A 61 15.77 25.56 7.48
C VAL A 61 17.15 26.01 7.95
N TYR A 62 18.12 26.07 7.03
CA TYR A 62 19.47 26.54 7.32
C TYR A 62 19.49 28.01 7.76
N LEU A 63 18.81 28.90 7.04
CA LEU A 63 18.66 30.32 7.39
C LEU A 63 17.97 30.51 8.75
N ALA A 64 16.92 29.74 9.03
CA ALA A 64 16.25 29.77 10.33
C ALA A 64 17.18 29.33 11.48
N GLY A 65 18.06 28.34 11.22
CA GLY A 65 19.12 27.93 12.14
C GLY A 65 20.08 29.07 12.48
N LEU A 66 20.58 29.78 11.47
CA LEU A 66 21.51 30.91 11.64
C LEU A 66 20.88 32.09 12.41
N VAL A 67 19.62 32.41 12.12
CA VAL A 67 18.91 33.47 12.86
C VAL A 67 18.71 33.08 14.33
N ARG A 68 18.42 31.81 14.60
CA ARG A 68 18.21 31.29 15.96
C ARG A 68 19.49 31.31 16.79
N GLU A 69 20.63 30.95 16.20
CA GLU A 69 21.94 31.00 16.87
C GLU A 69 22.25 32.43 17.32
N LYS A 70 21.97 33.42 16.48
CA LYS A 70 22.17 34.85 16.77
C LYS A 70 21.27 35.38 17.90
N ILE A 71 20.08 34.81 18.08
CA ILE A 71 19.13 35.19 19.15
C ILE A 71 19.48 34.47 20.47
N SER A 72 19.95 33.22 20.41
CA SER A 72 20.31 32.42 21.59
C SER A 72 21.53 32.97 22.31
N GLY A 73 22.53 33.46 21.57
CA GLY A 73 23.75 34.05 22.15
C GLY A 73 23.52 35.27 23.04
N LYS A 74 22.36 35.96 22.93
CA LYS A 74 22.04 37.14 23.75
C LYS A 74 21.39 36.84 25.10
N LYS A 75 21.02 35.59 25.41
CA LYS A 75 20.19 35.26 26.59
C LYS A 75 20.92 34.64 27.79
N GLN A 76 22.22 34.38 27.71
CA GLN A 76 22.96 33.70 28.78
C GLN A 76 23.50 34.58 29.90
N GLU A 77 23.28 35.90 29.90
CA GLU A 77 23.97 36.79 30.85
C GLU A 77 23.24 37.05 32.19
N LYS A 78 22.03 36.54 32.43
CA LYS A 78 21.33 36.79 33.70
C LYS A 78 20.45 35.63 34.17
N SER A 79 20.99 34.78 35.05
CA SER A 79 20.28 34.30 36.25
C SER A 79 21.13 33.33 37.07
N THR A 80 21.54 33.76 38.26
CA THR A 80 22.07 32.93 39.35
C THR A 80 20.94 32.11 40.00
N PRO A 81 21.15 30.83 40.36
CA PRO A 81 20.10 29.99 40.92
C PRO A 81 20.03 30.05 42.45
N LYS A 82 18.80 30.06 42.98
CA LYS A 82 18.47 29.94 44.41
C LYS A 82 18.05 28.50 44.69
N VAL A 83 18.80 27.84 45.57
CA VAL A 83 18.58 26.45 46.03
C VAL A 83 17.40 26.41 47.01
N ILE A 84 16.41 25.54 46.76
CA ILE A 84 15.51 25.02 47.80
C ILE A 84 15.30 23.51 47.57
N GLU A 85 15.52 22.81 48.68
CA GLU A 85 15.50 21.38 48.96
C GLU A 85 14.11 20.91 49.43
N LYS A 86 13.84 19.60 49.27
CA LYS A 86 12.84 18.71 49.94
C LYS A 86 11.95 17.95 48.94
N SER A 87 11.45 16.75 49.21
CA SER A 87 11.82 15.57 50.02
C SER A 87 10.66 14.59 49.82
N VAL A 88 10.95 13.31 49.57
CA VAL A 88 10.22 12.08 50.00
C VAL A 88 8.71 11.97 49.67
N GLU A 89 8.28 10.91 48.97
CA GLU A 89 7.64 9.72 49.59
C GLU A 89 7.02 8.75 48.55
N ASN A 90 7.01 7.48 48.95
CA ASN A 90 6.64 6.24 48.27
C ASN A 90 5.14 6.10 47.89
N GLN A 91 4.86 5.22 46.91
CA GLN A 91 3.96 4.04 46.97
C GLN A 91 3.62 3.58 45.54
N SER A 92 4.10 2.42 45.10
CA SER A 92 3.51 1.07 45.20
C SER A 92 2.41 0.79 44.17
N VAL A 93 2.55 -0.37 43.51
CA VAL A 93 1.55 -1.39 43.13
C VAL A 93 1.98 -2.00 41.80
N ILE A 94 2.62 -3.17 41.90
CA ILE A 94 2.96 -4.04 40.77
C ILE A 94 1.75 -4.96 40.55
N THR A 95 1.03 -4.75 39.46
CA THR A 95 -0.01 -5.68 38.98
C THR A 95 0.57 -6.49 37.82
N ASN A 96 0.82 -7.77 38.09
CA ASN A 96 1.22 -8.77 37.11
C ASN A 96 0.06 -9.08 36.14
N ASN A 97 0.17 -8.66 34.89
CA ASN A 97 -0.69 -9.11 33.80
C ASN A 97 0.10 -10.00 32.85
N ASN A 98 -0.15 -11.31 32.96
CA ASN A 98 0.44 -12.34 32.13
C ASN A 98 -0.25 -12.30 30.74
N LYS A 99 0.39 -11.65 29.78
CA LYS A 99 -0.12 -11.48 28.41
C LYS A 99 0.00 -12.79 27.62
N ASN A 100 -1.19 -13.31 27.35
CA ASN A 100 -1.60 -14.21 26.28
C ASN A 100 -0.70 -14.11 25.02
N LYS A 101 0.06 -15.17 24.75
CA LYS A 101 1.08 -15.27 23.71
C LYS A 101 0.53 -16.06 22.50
N SER A 102 -0.53 -15.56 21.86
CA SER A 102 -1.03 -16.16 20.60
C SER A 102 -1.44 -15.17 19.50
N SER A 103 -1.40 -13.85 19.75
CA SER A 103 -1.80 -12.84 18.74
C SER A 103 -0.68 -12.44 17.77
N LYS A 104 0.59 -12.76 18.04
CA LYS A 104 1.72 -12.28 17.21
C LYS A 104 1.74 -12.85 15.79
N LYS A 105 1.21 -14.06 15.56
CA LYS A 105 1.13 -14.62 14.19
C LYS A 105 0.09 -13.93 13.31
N LYS A 106 -1.00 -13.39 13.87
CA LYS A 106 -2.07 -12.73 13.09
C LYS A 106 -1.66 -11.34 12.56
N TRP A 107 -0.81 -10.62 13.29
CA TRP A 107 -0.30 -9.31 12.86
C TRP A 107 0.74 -9.40 11.75
N ILE A 108 1.50 -10.50 11.68
CA ILE A 108 2.49 -10.73 10.61
C ILE A 108 1.78 -10.90 9.26
N TRP A 109 0.66 -11.64 9.22
CA TRP A 109 -0.12 -11.83 7.97
C TRP A 109 -0.88 -10.58 7.53
N ALA A 110 -1.42 -9.78 8.46
CA ALA A 110 -2.03 -8.48 8.13
C ALA A 110 -0.99 -7.50 7.53
N GLY A 111 0.25 -7.51 8.02
CA GLY A 111 1.35 -6.75 7.43
C GLY A 111 1.77 -7.25 6.04
N ILE A 112 1.77 -8.59 5.83
CA ILE A 112 2.13 -9.19 4.54
C ILE A 112 1.18 -8.78 3.41
N ILE A 113 -0.12 -8.74 3.71
CA ILE A 113 -1.16 -8.38 2.73
C ILE A 113 -1.15 -6.87 2.47
N LEU A 114 -0.88 -6.05 3.48
CA LEU A 114 -0.78 -4.59 3.33
C LEU A 114 0.40 -4.21 2.42
N ILE A 115 1.56 -4.85 2.56
CA ILE A 115 2.77 -4.55 1.78
C ILE A 115 2.60 -4.97 0.31
N ALA A 116 2.05 -6.16 0.04
CA ALA A 116 1.77 -6.60 -1.33
C ALA A 116 0.77 -5.66 -2.06
N LEU A 117 -0.15 -5.01 -1.32
CA LEU A 117 -1.13 -4.08 -1.87
C LEU A 117 -0.59 -2.65 -2.00
N VAL A 118 0.17 -2.15 -1.02
CA VAL A 118 0.83 -0.84 -1.06
C VAL A 118 1.83 -0.75 -2.22
N VAL A 119 2.48 -1.87 -2.61
CA VAL A 119 3.36 -1.93 -3.79
C VAL A 119 2.60 -1.87 -5.12
N ILE A 120 1.34 -2.35 -5.20
CA ILE A 120 0.44 -2.15 -6.37
C ILE A 120 0.06 -0.66 -6.53
N ILE A 121 0.22 0.13 -5.46
CA ILE A 121 -0.35 1.47 -5.32
C ILE A 121 0.75 2.55 -5.38
N ALA A 122 1.90 2.37 -4.74
CA ALA A 122 3.00 3.35 -4.69
C ALA A 122 3.82 3.42 -5.99
N LEU A 123 3.87 2.37 -6.82
CA LEU A 123 4.69 2.37 -8.04
C LEU A 123 4.11 3.18 -9.22
N ALA A 124 2.96 3.85 -9.02
CA ALA A 124 2.51 4.92 -9.90
C ALA A 124 3.02 6.31 -9.49
N SER A 125 3.55 6.48 -8.26
CA SER A 125 4.04 7.76 -7.76
C SER A 125 4.79 7.60 -6.43
N SER A 126 6.11 7.82 -6.47
CA SER A 126 7.05 8.09 -5.36
C SER A 126 7.89 6.94 -4.78
N SER A 127 9.10 7.32 -4.35
CA SER A 127 10.27 6.52 -3.96
C SER A 127 10.09 5.77 -2.62
N PRO A 128 10.81 4.66 -2.38
CA PRO A 128 10.63 3.85 -1.18
C PRO A 128 11.33 4.46 0.06
N SER A 129 10.69 4.32 1.23
CA SER A 129 11.27 4.62 2.55
C SER A 129 11.80 3.36 3.22
N GLU A 130 13.06 3.37 3.64
CA GLU A 130 13.75 2.24 4.28
C GLU A 130 13.41 2.15 5.78
N ASN A 131 12.57 1.18 6.18
CA ASN A 131 12.66 0.40 7.42
C ASN A 131 11.33 -0.33 7.70
N GLU A 132 11.04 -1.36 6.92
CA GLU A 132 10.17 -2.48 7.30
C GLU A 132 10.73 -3.73 6.61
N GLN A 133 10.42 -4.94 7.10
CA GLN A 133 10.82 -6.17 6.40
C GLN A 133 10.06 -6.22 5.07
N ASP A 134 10.64 -5.61 4.05
CA ASP A 134 10.04 -5.43 2.74
C ASP A 134 9.84 -6.79 2.10
N ILE A 135 8.58 -7.20 2.02
CA ILE A 135 8.17 -8.29 1.15
C ILE A 135 8.37 -7.78 -0.26
N SER A 136 9.53 -8.09 -0.83
CA SER A 136 9.87 -7.64 -2.15
C SER A 136 8.96 -8.37 -3.14
N LEU A 137 8.15 -7.59 -3.85
CA LEU A 137 7.29 -8.14 -4.87
C LEU A 137 8.15 -8.40 -6.11
N LEU A 138 8.24 -9.67 -6.51
CA LEU A 138 9.10 -10.06 -7.62
C LEU A 138 8.51 -9.56 -8.94
N LYS A 139 9.39 -9.11 -9.84
CA LYS A 139 8.97 -8.66 -11.17
C LYS A 139 8.32 -9.83 -11.92
N THR A 140 7.06 -9.64 -12.32
CA THR A 140 6.35 -10.59 -13.16
C THR A 140 7.03 -10.71 -14.53
N ASP A 141 7.36 -11.93 -14.90
CA ASP A 141 7.94 -12.29 -16.18
C ASP A 141 6.82 -12.52 -17.19
N LYS A 142 6.88 -11.77 -18.28
CA LYS A 142 5.89 -11.82 -19.36
C LYS A 142 6.52 -12.29 -20.67
N SER A 143 7.69 -12.94 -20.60
CA SER A 143 8.36 -13.44 -21.80
C SER A 143 7.44 -14.37 -22.57
N SER A 144 7.50 -14.27 -23.91
CA SER A 144 6.83 -15.20 -24.81
C SER A 144 7.35 -16.64 -24.65
N ASP A 145 8.54 -16.83 -24.06
CA ASP A 145 9.14 -18.15 -23.83
C ASP A 145 8.29 -19.05 -22.92
N TYR A 146 7.45 -18.43 -22.08
CA TYR A 146 6.56 -19.13 -21.16
C TYR A 146 5.09 -19.07 -21.58
N SER A 147 4.82 -18.55 -22.78
CA SER A 147 3.48 -18.24 -23.27
C SER A 147 3.08 -19.18 -24.40
N GLU A 148 2.15 -20.09 -24.12
CA GLU A 148 1.53 -20.96 -25.12
C GLU A 148 0.11 -20.47 -25.41
N GLN A 149 -0.18 -20.11 -26.66
CA GLN A 149 -1.52 -19.69 -27.07
C GLN A 149 -2.02 -20.51 -28.27
N VAL A 150 -3.14 -21.22 -28.08
CA VAL A 150 -3.80 -22.03 -29.11
C VAL A 150 -5.26 -21.60 -29.20
N GLY A 151 -5.58 -20.76 -30.20
CA GLY A 151 -6.90 -20.13 -30.32
C GLY A 151 -7.18 -19.20 -29.12
N ASN A 152 -8.26 -19.46 -28.39
CA ASN A 152 -8.63 -18.74 -27.18
C ASN A 152 -8.10 -19.38 -25.89
N LEU A 153 -7.41 -20.52 -25.96
CA LEU A 153 -6.72 -21.13 -24.84
C LEU A 153 -5.34 -20.47 -24.67
N TYR A 154 -5.09 -19.94 -23.48
CA TYR A 154 -3.80 -19.44 -23.04
C TYR A 154 -3.26 -20.32 -21.91
N ARG A 155 -1.97 -20.63 -21.96
CA ARG A 155 -1.25 -21.36 -20.94
C ARG A 155 0.07 -20.66 -20.65
N ASN A 156 0.36 -20.49 -19.36
CA ASN A 156 1.63 -19.95 -18.90
C ASN A 156 2.43 -21.06 -18.21
N THR A 157 3.57 -21.45 -18.79
CA THR A 157 4.37 -22.58 -18.29
C THR A 157 5.27 -22.21 -17.11
N LYS A 158 5.54 -20.92 -16.88
CA LYS A 158 6.30 -20.43 -15.72
C LYS A 158 5.45 -20.33 -14.46
N TYR A 159 4.21 -19.86 -14.61
CA TYR A 159 3.26 -19.71 -13.52
C TYR A 159 2.25 -20.86 -13.45
N HIS A 160 2.49 -21.91 -14.23
CA HIS A 160 1.79 -23.18 -14.18
C HIS A 160 0.26 -23.02 -14.14
N PHE A 161 -0.31 -22.29 -15.09
CA PHE A 161 -1.75 -22.17 -15.22
C PHE A 161 -2.18 -22.13 -16.67
N ARG A 162 -3.47 -22.40 -16.89
CA ARG A 162 -4.14 -22.18 -18.17
C ARG A 162 -5.53 -21.60 -17.98
N ILE A 163 -6.03 -20.90 -18.99
CA ILE A 163 -7.37 -20.32 -19.04
C ILE A 163 -7.84 -20.23 -20.49
N LYS A 164 -9.14 -20.38 -20.74
CA LYS A 164 -9.77 -20.02 -22.01
C LYS A 164 -10.45 -18.67 -21.90
N PHE A 165 -10.15 -17.78 -22.83
CA PHE A 165 -10.88 -16.52 -23.00
C PHE A 165 -12.11 -16.73 -23.90
N PRO A 166 -13.07 -15.79 -23.93
CA PRO A 166 -14.20 -15.91 -24.83
C PRO A 166 -13.74 -15.86 -26.30
N GLU A 167 -14.42 -16.61 -27.17
CA GLU A 167 -14.10 -16.62 -28.60
C GLU A 167 -14.31 -15.24 -29.24
N GLY A 168 -13.48 -14.91 -30.23
CA GLY A 168 -13.52 -13.62 -30.92
C GLY A 168 -12.91 -12.44 -30.15
N TRP A 169 -12.48 -12.63 -28.89
CA TRP A 169 -11.80 -11.60 -28.12
C TRP A 169 -10.36 -11.43 -28.59
N LYS A 170 -9.85 -10.19 -28.53
CA LYS A 170 -8.45 -9.89 -28.82
C LYS A 170 -7.61 -10.24 -27.60
N VAL A 171 -6.83 -11.31 -27.71
CA VAL A 171 -5.98 -11.85 -26.64
C VAL A 171 -4.53 -11.45 -26.88
N GLY A 172 -3.87 -10.90 -25.87
CA GLY A 172 -2.47 -10.48 -25.95
C GLY A 172 -1.83 -10.23 -24.58
N VAL A 173 -0.54 -9.86 -24.60
CA VAL A 173 0.22 -9.55 -23.38
C VAL A 173 -0.41 -8.38 -22.63
N GLY A 174 -0.48 -8.49 -21.30
CA GLY A 174 -1.07 -7.46 -20.45
C GLY A 174 -0.23 -6.19 -20.32
N ASP A 175 -0.91 -5.05 -20.21
CA ASP A 175 -0.33 -3.71 -20.13
C ASP A 175 0.14 -3.30 -18.72
N GLY A 176 -0.47 -3.83 -17.65
CA GLY A 176 -0.08 -3.55 -16.27
C GLY A 176 1.06 -4.44 -15.77
N ILE A 177 1.92 -3.97 -14.86
CA ILE A 177 3.15 -4.65 -14.42
C ILE A 177 3.01 -6.14 -14.07
N HIS A 178 1.87 -6.53 -13.49
CA HIS A 178 1.57 -7.92 -13.08
C HIS A 178 0.58 -8.64 -13.99
N ILE A 179 0.08 -7.98 -15.04
CA ILE A 179 -0.86 -8.58 -16.00
C ILE A 179 -0.06 -9.41 -17.00
N VAL A 180 -0.08 -10.72 -16.85
CA VAL A 180 0.61 -11.65 -17.76
C VAL A 180 -0.15 -11.81 -19.08
N GLN A 181 -1.47 -11.79 -19.02
CA GLN A 181 -2.33 -11.95 -20.20
C GLN A 181 -3.60 -11.13 -20.07
N LYS A 182 -4.06 -10.56 -21.19
CA LYS A 182 -5.28 -9.75 -21.28
C LYS A 182 -6.07 -10.14 -22.53
N ALA A 183 -7.38 -10.25 -22.37
CA ALA A 183 -8.34 -10.36 -23.46
C ALA A 183 -9.25 -9.13 -23.45
N SER A 184 -9.60 -8.60 -24.62
CA SER A 184 -10.45 -7.43 -24.77
C SER A 184 -11.47 -7.56 -25.89
N PHE A 185 -12.64 -6.98 -25.67
CA PHE A 185 -13.71 -6.83 -26.64
C PHE A 185 -14.47 -5.54 -26.30
N GLU A 186 -14.50 -4.58 -27.22
CA GLU A 186 -15.09 -3.25 -27.00
C GLU A 186 -14.61 -2.61 -25.69
N ASN A 187 -15.53 -2.27 -24.78
CA ASN A 187 -15.26 -1.66 -23.48
C ASN A 187 -15.07 -2.69 -22.36
N SER A 188 -14.88 -3.96 -22.71
CA SER A 188 -14.78 -5.08 -21.78
C SER A 188 -13.39 -5.71 -21.82
N THR A 189 -12.91 -6.13 -20.66
CA THR A 189 -11.60 -6.79 -20.52
C THR A 189 -11.67 -7.94 -19.54
N ILE A 190 -10.86 -8.97 -19.78
CA ILE A 190 -10.53 -10.03 -18.84
C ILE A 190 -9.00 -10.07 -18.75
N SER A 191 -8.45 -9.99 -17.54
CA SER A 191 -7.02 -9.94 -17.28
C SER A 191 -6.63 -11.03 -16.29
N VAL A 192 -5.53 -11.72 -16.56
CA VAL A 192 -4.87 -12.61 -15.60
C VAL A 192 -3.67 -11.87 -15.02
N ILE A 193 -3.70 -11.69 -13.71
CA ILE A 193 -2.69 -11.00 -12.92
C ILE A 193 -1.95 -12.05 -12.10
N VAL A 194 -0.62 -11.99 -12.11
CA VAL A 194 0.24 -12.89 -11.32
C VAL A 194 1.23 -12.08 -10.52
N GLN A 195 1.22 -12.29 -9.21
CA GLN A 195 2.12 -11.64 -8.26
C GLN A 195 2.87 -12.70 -7.48
N GLN A 196 4.20 -12.67 -7.54
CA GLN A 196 5.07 -13.52 -6.74
C GLN A 196 5.59 -12.72 -5.56
N LEU A 197 5.51 -13.32 -4.38
CA LEU A 197 5.89 -12.72 -3.11
C LEU A 197 7.15 -13.43 -2.59
N ASP A 198 8.22 -12.68 -2.34
CA ASP A 198 9.38 -13.24 -1.66
C ASP A 198 9.09 -13.39 -0.16
N LEU A 199 8.63 -14.59 0.22
CA LEU A 199 8.25 -14.93 1.60
C LEU A 199 9.37 -15.63 2.38
N GLY A 200 10.58 -15.77 1.81
CA GLY A 200 11.71 -16.40 2.50
C GLY A 200 11.77 -17.93 2.38
N GLY A 201 11.62 -18.46 1.15
CA GLY A 201 11.99 -19.82 0.75
C GLY A 201 11.03 -20.93 1.19
N GLU A 202 10.90 -21.18 2.49
CA GLU A 202 10.07 -22.29 3.02
C GLU A 202 8.64 -21.88 3.38
N VAL A 203 8.32 -20.59 3.30
CA VAL A 203 7.01 -20.05 3.65
C VAL A 203 6.25 -19.73 2.37
N GLY A 204 5.12 -20.38 2.15
CA GLY A 204 4.20 -20.10 1.05
C GLY A 204 2.75 -20.26 1.49
N PHE A 205 1.82 -19.72 0.71
CA PHE A 205 0.39 -19.95 0.84
C PHE A 205 0.08 -21.42 0.53
N SER A 206 -0.46 -22.13 1.52
CA SER A 206 -1.14 -23.40 1.26
C SER A 206 -2.43 -23.17 0.46
N SER A 207 -3.10 -22.04 0.77
CA SER A 207 -4.27 -21.52 0.06
C SER A 207 -4.47 -20.02 0.36
N ILE A 208 -5.40 -19.36 -0.33
CA ILE A 208 -5.78 -17.96 -0.04
C ILE A 208 -6.27 -17.75 1.41
N LYS A 209 -6.71 -18.80 2.11
CA LYS A 209 -7.17 -18.71 3.49
C LYS A 209 -6.07 -18.37 4.49
N ASP A 210 -4.81 -18.56 4.11
CA ASP A 210 -3.67 -18.12 4.92
C ASP A 210 -3.56 -16.58 4.94
N ALA A 211 -4.20 -15.90 3.99
CA ALA A 211 -4.33 -14.45 3.94
C ALA A 211 -5.50 -13.91 4.81
N GLY A 212 -6.07 -14.73 5.70
CA GLY A 212 -7.20 -14.32 6.56
C GLY A 212 -8.55 -14.67 5.97
N THR A 213 -9.62 -14.09 6.50
CA THR A 213 -10.98 -14.33 5.99
C THR A 213 -11.23 -13.56 4.69
N SER A 214 -12.22 -14.01 3.89
CA SER A 214 -12.61 -13.28 2.67
C SER A 214 -12.96 -11.82 2.94
N LYS A 215 -13.67 -11.53 4.04
CA LYS A 215 -14.01 -10.15 4.41
C LYS A 215 -12.77 -9.32 4.72
N GLU A 216 -11.86 -9.81 5.57
CA GLU A 216 -10.63 -9.07 5.93
C GLU A 216 -9.74 -8.82 4.71
N PHE A 217 -9.59 -9.83 3.85
CA PHE A 217 -8.84 -9.70 2.60
C PHE A 217 -9.47 -8.66 1.68
N ILE A 218 -10.79 -8.73 1.47
CA ILE A 218 -11.52 -7.84 0.55
C ILE A 218 -11.57 -6.41 1.09
N ASP A 219 -11.74 -6.21 2.40
CA ASP A 219 -11.65 -4.90 3.03
C ASP A 219 -10.29 -4.25 2.73
N THR A 220 -9.20 -5.05 2.78
CA THR A 220 -7.85 -4.58 2.44
C THR A 220 -7.73 -4.21 0.96
N VAL A 221 -8.23 -5.07 0.06
CA VAL A 221 -8.25 -4.80 -1.40
C VAL A 221 -9.01 -3.49 -1.70
N LEU A 222 -10.12 -3.26 -1.00
CA LEU A 222 -10.98 -2.10 -1.20
C LEU A 222 -10.37 -0.81 -0.70
N GLU A 223 -9.64 -0.84 0.41
CA GLU A 223 -8.88 0.32 0.89
C GLU A 223 -7.97 0.85 -0.22
N GLY A 224 -7.21 -0.04 -0.87
CA GLY A 224 -6.38 0.31 -2.01
C GLY A 224 -7.14 0.78 -3.25
N ALA A 225 -8.37 0.28 -3.47
CA ALA A 225 -9.22 0.77 -4.54
C ALA A 225 -9.77 2.18 -4.25
N THR A 226 -10.13 2.47 -3.00
CA THR A 226 -10.69 3.77 -2.58
C THR A 226 -9.68 4.92 -2.65
N GLU A 227 -8.39 4.61 -2.52
CA GLU A 227 -7.33 5.59 -2.74
C GLU A 227 -7.25 6.08 -4.19
N LYS A 228 -7.58 5.20 -5.15
CA LYS A 228 -7.53 5.51 -6.59
C LYS A 228 -8.86 6.03 -7.14
N PHE A 229 -9.97 5.55 -6.60
CA PHE A 229 -11.31 5.88 -7.05
C PHE A 229 -12.15 6.39 -5.88
N SER A 230 -12.56 7.65 -5.93
CA SER A 230 -13.33 8.26 -4.84
C SER A 230 -14.75 7.71 -4.69
N ASP A 231 -15.25 6.95 -5.67
CA ASP A 231 -16.63 6.46 -5.74
C ASP A 231 -16.75 4.93 -5.86
N VAL A 232 -15.78 4.18 -5.33
CA VAL A 232 -15.88 2.71 -5.21
C VAL A 232 -17.13 2.34 -4.43
N LYS A 233 -17.92 1.41 -4.98
CA LYS A 233 -19.08 0.79 -4.32
C LYS A 233 -19.01 -0.71 -4.47
N ILE A 234 -18.91 -1.41 -3.35
CA ILE A 234 -19.05 -2.87 -3.31
C ILE A 234 -20.48 -3.22 -3.71
N ILE A 235 -20.61 -4.13 -4.66
CA ILE A 235 -21.89 -4.70 -5.06
C ILE A 235 -22.09 -6.02 -4.32
N ASN A 236 -21.09 -6.89 -4.34
CA ASN A 236 -21.14 -8.19 -3.67
C ASN A 236 -19.73 -8.75 -3.46
N HIS A 237 -19.57 -9.73 -2.59
CA HIS A 237 -18.30 -10.43 -2.38
C HIS A 237 -18.51 -11.79 -1.71
N GLY A 238 -17.50 -12.67 -1.74
CA GLY A 238 -17.59 -13.95 -1.05
C GLY A 238 -16.45 -14.91 -1.29
N GLU A 239 -16.73 -16.18 -1.04
CA GLU A 239 -15.82 -17.31 -1.20
C GLU A 239 -16.35 -18.26 -2.26
N THR A 240 -15.45 -18.93 -2.97
CA THR A 240 -15.77 -20.01 -3.92
C THR A 240 -14.60 -20.98 -4.03
N LYS A 241 -14.66 -21.88 -5.03
CA LYS A 241 -13.52 -22.66 -5.48
C LYS A 241 -13.29 -22.47 -6.97
N ILE A 242 -12.02 -22.43 -7.37
CA ILE A 242 -11.59 -22.49 -8.76
C ILE A 242 -10.58 -23.63 -8.84
N ASP A 243 -10.82 -24.60 -9.72
CA ASP A 243 -9.98 -25.81 -9.83
C ASP A 243 -9.76 -26.53 -8.48
N ASN A 244 -10.85 -26.63 -7.69
CA ASN A 244 -10.86 -27.15 -6.31
C ASN A 244 -10.04 -26.37 -5.27
N GLU A 245 -9.33 -25.31 -5.65
CA GLU A 245 -8.61 -24.43 -4.73
C GLU A 245 -9.54 -23.34 -4.16
N PRO A 246 -9.46 -23.04 -2.85
CA PRO A 246 -10.22 -21.93 -2.27
C PRO A 246 -9.90 -20.60 -2.95
N ALA A 247 -10.93 -19.83 -3.26
CA ALA A 247 -10.81 -18.53 -3.92
C ALA A 247 -11.71 -17.49 -3.25
N TYR A 248 -11.26 -16.24 -3.24
CA TYR A 248 -12.06 -15.09 -2.83
C TYR A 248 -12.51 -14.31 -4.06
N TRP A 249 -13.66 -13.66 -3.98
CA TRP A 249 -14.13 -12.83 -5.08
C TRP A 249 -14.83 -11.58 -4.60
N VAL A 250 -14.70 -10.51 -5.36
CA VAL A 250 -15.33 -9.21 -5.10
C VAL A 250 -15.88 -8.62 -6.39
N GLU A 251 -17.10 -8.12 -6.29
CA GLU A 251 -17.79 -7.35 -7.32
C GLU A 251 -17.95 -5.92 -6.84
N TYR A 252 -17.42 -4.96 -7.59
CA TYR A 252 -17.52 -3.55 -7.23
C TYR A 252 -17.69 -2.67 -8.48
N SER A 253 -18.26 -1.50 -8.28
CA SER A 253 -18.29 -0.44 -9.30
C SER A 253 -17.42 0.72 -8.89
N ALA A 254 -16.81 1.39 -9.87
CA ALA A 254 -16.03 2.59 -9.67
C ALA A 254 -16.08 3.43 -10.96
N SER A 255 -15.92 4.73 -10.85
CA SER A 255 -15.81 5.59 -12.02
C SER A 255 -14.36 5.97 -12.28
N SER A 256 -13.94 5.85 -13.54
CA SER A 256 -12.65 6.35 -14.00
C SER A 256 -12.88 7.60 -14.85
N GLN A 257 -12.10 8.64 -14.58
CA GLN A 257 -12.04 9.82 -15.45
C GLN A 257 -10.98 9.57 -16.52
N VAL A 258 -11.40 9.50 -17.78
CA VAL A 258 -10.50 9.40 -18.93
C VAL A 258 -10.73 10.63 -19.79
N LEU A 259 -9.77 11.56 -19.77
CA LEU A 259 -9.90 12.88 -20.40
C LEU A 259 -11.16 13.60 -19.89
N ASP A 260 -12.08 13.97 -20.79
CA ASP A 260 -13.31 14.71 -20.47
C ASP A 260 -14.51 13.81 -20.19
N TYR A 261 -14.33 12.48 -20.19
CA TYR A 261 -15.40 11.52 -19.99
C TYR A 261 -15.24 10.75 -18.67
N LYS A 262 -16.36 10.63 -17.94
CA LYS A 262 -16.46 9.80 -16.73
C LYS A 262 -17.07 8.46 -17.10
N LEU A 263 -16.26 7.41 -17.14
CA LEU A 263 -16.70 6.05 -17.40
C LEU A 263 -17.00 5.34 -16.08
N LYS A 264 -18.25 4.93 -15.88
CA LYS A 264 -18.63 4.05 -14.77
C LYS A 264 -18.41 2.60 -15.18
N MET A 265 -17.54 1.91 -14.45
CA MET A 265 -17.23 0.50 -14.70
C MET A 265 -17.69 -0.38 -13.55
N THR A 266 -18.06 -1.61 -13.88
CA THR A 266 -18.27 -2.70 -12.92
C THR A 266 -17.18 -3.74 -13.13
N ASN A 267 -16.54 -4.14 -12.04
CA ASN A 267 -15.46 -5.11 -12.03
C ASN A 267 -15.86 -6.34 -11.20
N LEU A 268 -15.44 -7.52 -11.63
CA LEU A 268 -15.50 -8.77 -10.86
C LEU A 268 -14.09 -9.38 -10.85
N ILE A 269 -13.57 -9.65 -9.66
CA ILE A 269 -12.22 -10.18 -9.50
C ILE A 269 -12.28 -11.44 -8.65
N TYR A 270 -11.58 -12.49 -9.09
CA TYR A 270 -11.31 -13.70 -8.32
C TYR A 270 -9.84 -13.74 -7.91
N TYR A 271 -9.56 -14.15 -6.67
CA TYR A 271 -8.23 -14.26 -6.08
C TYR A 271 -7.98 -15.70 -5.64
N ILE A 272 -6.82 -16.24 -6.02
CA ILE A 272 -6.32 -17.55 -5.60
C ILE A 272 -4.88 -17.35 -5.15
N ALA A 273 -4.45 -18.02 -4.08
CA ALA A 273 -3.03 -18.01 -3.68
C ALA A 273 -2.56 -19.44 -3.47
N LYS A 274 -1.36 -19.75 -4.00
CA LYS A 274 -0.72 -21.06 -3.93
C LYS A 274 0.80 -20.89 -3.98
N GLY A 275 1.50 -21.49 -3.04
CA GLY A 275 2.95 -21.32 -2.92
C GLY A 275 3.30 -19.85 -2.65
N ASP A 276 4.26 -19.31 -3.37
CA ASP A 276 4.64 -17.89 -3.31
C ASP A 276 3.81 -16.99 -4.25
N THR A 277 2.81 -17.55 -4.93
CA THR A 277 2.14 -16.89 -6.04
C THR A 277 0.67 -16.59 -5.72
N MET A 278 0.28 -15.33 -5.96
CA MET A 278 -1.11 -14.88 -5.97
C MET A 278 -1.57 -14.66 -7.40
N TYR A 279 -2.66 -15.33 -7.76
CA TYR A 279 -3.34 -15.20 -9.04
C TYR A 279 -4.58 -14.35 -8.85
N SER A 280 -4.80 -13.39 -9.75
CA SER A 280 -6.09 -12.70 -9.84
C SER A 280 -6.63 -12.77 -11.27
N ILE A 281 -7.90 -13.17 -11.40
CA ILE A 281 -8.62 -13.14 -12.67
C ILE A 281 -9.62 -12.00 -12.55
N SER A 282 -9.37 -10.91 -13.26
CA SER A 282 -10.16 -9.68 -13.20
C SER A 282 -10.91 -9.47 -14.50
N ALA A 283 -12.20 -9.18 -14.42
CA ALA A 283 -12.95 -8.64 -15.53
C ALA A 283 -13.53 -7.28 -15.19
N GLY A 284 -13.46 -6.36 -16.15
CA GLY A 284 -14.00 -5.02 -16.05
C GLY A 284 -14.72 -4.64 -17.33
N THR A 285 -15.85 -3.95 -17.18
CA THR A 285 -16.64 -3.44 -18.32
C THR A 285 -17.46 -2.22 -17.91
N ALA A 286 -17.96 -1.46 -18.88
CA ALA A 286 -18.96 -0.43 -18.64
C ALA A 286 -20.17 -1.02 -17.88
N THR A 287 -20.67 -0.32 -16.87
CA THR A 287 -21.72 -0.84 -15.98
C THR A 287 -22.98 -1.29 -16.75
N ASP A 288 -23.33 -0.60 -17.84
CA ASP A 288 -24.52 -0.90 -18.64
C ASP A 288 -24.40 -2.20 -19.45
N ASP A 289 -23.18 -2.66 -19.73
CA ASP A 289 -22.91 -3.93 -20.44
C ASP A 289 -22.60 -5.08 -19.49
N TYR A 290 -22.49 -4.82 -18.18
CA TYR A 290 -22.03 -5.80 -17.21
C TYR A 290 -22.89 -7.08 -17.17
N SER A 291 -24.21 -6.96 -17.31
CA SER A 291 -25.11 -8.12 -17.32
C SER A 291 -24.87 -9.06 -18.51
N LYS A 292 -24.42 -8.53 -19.66
CA LYS A 292 -24.07 -9.32 -20.86
C LYS A 292 -22.69 -9.97 -20.74
N ILE A 293 -21.74 -9.26 -20.12
CA ILE A 293 -20.34 -9.68 -20.03
C ILE A 293 -20.09 -10.66 -18.87
N LYS A 294 -20.82 -10.50 -17.76
CA LYS A 294 -20.64 -11.34 -16.57
C LYS A 294 -20.69 -12.86 -16.87
N PRO A 295 -21.65 -13.39 -17.66
CA PRO A 295 -21.66 -14.82 -18.01
C PRO A 295 -20.39 -15.28 -18.76
N LEU A 296 -19.90 -14.49 -19.72
CA LEU A 296 -18.68 -14.81 -20.50
C LEU A 296 -17.44 -14.82 -19.61
N PHE A 297 -17.38 -13.90 -18.65
CA PHE A 297 -16.31 -13.88 -17.67
C PHE A 297 -16.37 -15.10 -16.73
N LEU A 298 -17.53 -15.44 -16.19
CA LEU A 298 -17.71 -16.63 -15.34
C LEU A 298 -17.34 -17.92 -16.09
N GLN A 299 -17.65 -17.99 -17.38
CA GLN A 299 -17.21 -19.10 -18.25
C GLN A 299 -15.68 -19.13 -18.40
N SER A 300 -15.02 -17.97 -18.51
CA SER A 300 -13.55 -17.94 -18.58
C SER A 300 -12.93 -18.40 -17.26
N VAL A 301 -13.43 -17.90 -16.13
CA VAL A 301 -12.99 -18.28 -14.77
C VAL A 301 -13.15 -19.78 -14.53
N SER A 302 -14.24 -20.40 -15.00
CA SER A 302 -14.46 -21.84 -14.82
C SER A 302 -13.49 -22.72 -15.62
N THR A 303 -12.76 -22.15 -16.58
CA THR A 303 -11.71 -22.84 -17.34
C THR A 303 -10.30 -22.59 -16.80
N PHE A 304 -10.17 -21.76 -15.77
CA PHE A 304 -8.89 -21.54 -15.10
C PHE A 304 -8.49 -22.81 -14.35
N VAL A 305 -7.28 -23.30 -14.64
CA VAL A 305 -6.72 -24.51 -14.03
C VAL A 305 -5.30 -24.19 -13.59
N LEU A 306 -4.97 -24.56 -12.35
CA LEU A 306 -3.62 -24.58 -11.84
C LEU A 306 -2.99 -25.92 -12.22
N GLU A 307 -1.88 -25.87 -12.93
CA GLU A 307 -1.18 -27.05 -13.38
C GLU A 307 -0.13 -27.44 -12.35
N ASN A 308 -0.20 -28.67 -11.86
CA ASN A 308 0.86 -29.22 -11.02
C ASN A 308 1.98 -29.76 -11.93
N TYR A 309 3.23 -29.40 -11.63
CA TYR A 309 4.42 -30.02 -12.19
C TYR A 309 5.09 -30.90 -11.14
#